data_AF-A0A6C2U4A0-F1
#
_entry.id   AF-A0A6C2U4A0-F1
#
_cell.length_a   1.000
_cell.length_b   1.000
_cell.length_c   1.000
_cell.angle_alpha   90.00
_cell.angle_beta   90.00
_cell.angle_gamma   90.00
#
_symmetry.space_group_name_H-M   'P 1'
#
loop_
_entity.id
_entity.type
_entity.pdbx_description
1 polymer ?
#
loop_
_entity_poly.entity_id
_entity_poly.type
_entity_poly.pdbx_seq_one_letter_code
_entity_poly.pdbx_strand_id
1 'polypeptide(L)'
;MGTTYRVQNMKSKASLRSKKVYNAFMNAINPLLTSLVLFSLCGCISVPSPQTQQGAGHRHNASGSREAALSQINQATDAEQVDQAIEALEKVLEQDTTDLEILARLSNLYIFKGAAYETSVRKKKAAYVKALHFNEIAMMTSPEFRREIEAGKKTWDAVAVLDETYLPAMSFWVTALFYQFDECLNKTLKPFNLRWVRRAEQVLARAYALGPDWGGGQLHFTYGIYYLMPAIAGGDMEKSEAYFEKAVACGPDWLLNRWGRARYYYGKTGDRAAAMADLQWVLAQDAAQAPGPVFWNLYCQSDARELLEKLQ
;
A
#
# COMPACT_ATOMS: atom_id res chain seq x y z
N MET A 1 -31.59 -15.55 8.43
CA MET A 1 -30.94 -14.85 9.57
C MET A 1 -29.48 -15.28 9.85
N GLY A 2 -28.87 -16.22 9.10
CA GLY A 2 -27.52 -16.71 9.38
C GLY A 2 -26.34 -15.96 8.73
N THR A 3 -26.57 -15.19 7.67
CA THR A 3 -25.52 -14.49 6.90
C THR A 3 -25.07 -13.18 7.55
N THR A 4 -26.00 -12.41 8.14
CA THR A 4 -25.69 -11.11 8.77
C THR A 4 -24.85 -11.25 10.03
N TYR A 5 -25.08 -12.31 10.82
CA TYR A 5 -24.34 -12.58 12.05
C TYR A 5 -22.89 -13.02 11.79
N ARG A 6 -22.66 -13.81 10.72
CA ARG A 6 -21.33 -14.26 10.30
C ARG A 6 -20.44 -13.09 9.86
N VAL A 7 -21.01 -12.15 9.11
CA VAL A 7 -20.30 -10.94 8.63
C VAL A 7 -19.97 -9.97 9.77
N GLN A 8 -20.86 -9.79 10.76
CA GLN A 8 -20.55 -8.97 11.95
C GLN A 8 -19.46 -9.60 12.83
N ASN A 9 -19.45 -10.93 12.96
CA ASN A 9 -18.47 -11.65 13.77
C ASN A 9 -17.07 -11.62 13.13
N MET A 10 -16.97 -11.71 11.79
CA MET A 10 -15.70 -11.54 11.06
C MET A 10 -15.16 -10.10 11.18
N LYS A 11 -16.03 -9.07 11.07
CA LYS A 11 -15.64 -7.66 11.22
C LYS A 11 -15.11 -7.31 12.61
N SER A 12 -15.72 -7.87 13.67
CA SER A 12 -15.25 -7.71 15.05
C SER A 12 -13.88 -8.36 15.26
N LYS A 13 -13.70 -9.59 14.75
CA LYS A 13 -12.43 -10.33 14.85
C LYS A 13 -11.30 -9.68 14.07
N ALA A 14 -11.54 -9.16 12.87
CA ALA A 14 -10.54 -8.45 12.06
C ALA A 14 -10.07 -7.14 12.72
N SER A 15 -10.98 -6.38 13.35
CA SER A 15 -10.64 -5.18 14.12
C SER A 15 -9.79 -5.50 15.37
N LEU A 16 -10.13 -6.57 16.09
CA LEU A 16 -9.38 -7.06 17.24
C LEU A 16 -7.99 -7.61 16.85
N ARG A 17 -7.88 -8.30 15.71
CA ARG A 17 -6.59 -8.82 15.18
C ARG A 17 -5.65 -7.69 14.76
N SER A 18 -6.15 -6.69 14.04
CA SER A 18 -5.35 -5.51 13.67
C SER A 18 -4.83 -4.74 14.89
N LYS A 19 -5.65 -4.61 15.96
CA LYS A 19 -5.17 -4.04 17.24
C LYS A 19 -4.13 -4.91 17.95
N LYS A 20 -4.23 -6.24 17.84
CA LYS A 20 -3.24 -7.16 18.42
C LYS A 20 -1.91 -7.07 17.68
N VAL A 21 -1.90 -7.02 16.35
CA VAL A 21 -0.69 -6.81 15.55
C VAL A 21 -0.07 -5.45 15.88
N TYR A 22 -0.89 -4.38 15.98
CA TYR A 22 -0.43 -3.06 16.41
C TYR A 22 0.19 -3.09 17.82
N ASN A 23 -0.49 -3.68 18.79
CA ASN A 23 0.04 -3.76 20.16
C ASN A 23 1.28 -4.66 20.23
N ALA A 24 1.35 -5.74 19.46
CA ALA A 24 2.51 -6.61 19.39
C ALA A 24 3.71 -5.89 18.77
N PHE A 25 3.51 -5.14 17.68
CA PHE A 25 4.53 -4.27 17.09
C PHE A 25 4.99 -3.20 18.10
N MET A 26 4.07 -2.45 18.72
CA MET A 26 4.42 -1.44 19.72
C MET A 26 5.12 -2.01 20.96
N ASN A 27 4.74 -3.21 21.40
CA ASN A 27 5.37 -3.90 22.52
C ASN A 27 6.73 -4.50 22.16
N ALA A 28 6.92 -4.96 20.92
CA ALA A 28 8.22 -5.42 20.41
C ALA A 28 9.21 -4.26 20.19
N ILE A 29 8.71 -3.03 20.08
CA ILE A 29 9.47 -1.81 19.80
C ILE A 29 9.89 -1.04 21.06
N ASN A 30 9.40 -1.43 22.24
CA ASN A 30 9.68 -0.69 23.48
C ASN A 30 10.61 -1.47 24.44
N PRO A 31 11.95 -1.46 24.26
CA PRO A 31 12.85 -2.00 25.25
C PRO A 31 13.42 -0.88 26.14
N LEU A 32 12.59 -0.04 26.76
CA LEU A 32 13.04 0.87 27.84
C LEU A 32 11.85 1.51 28.57
N LEU A 33 11.32 0.79 29.56
CA LEU A 33 10.79 1.35 30.82
C LEU A 33 10.31 0.20 31.71
N THR A 34 11.27 -0.49 32.33
CA THR A 34 11.21 -1.02 33.71
C THR A 34 12.46 -1.83 34.00
N SER A 35 13.56 -1.13 34.29
CA SER A 35 14.66 -1.66 35.09
C SER A 35 15.38 -0.49 35.74
N LEU A 36 14.99 -0.18 36.97
CA LEU A 36 15.90 0.23 38.05
C LEU A 36 15.07 0.33 39.34
N VAL A 37 15.23 -0.62 40.25
CA VAL A 37 15.71 -0.39 41.64
C VAL A 37 16.18 -1.76 42.18
N LEU A 38 17.44 -1.79 42.58
CA LEU A 38 18.11 -2.89 43.29
C LEU A 38 17.45 -3.16 44.65
N PHE A 39 17.38 -4.44 45.04
CA PHE A 39 17.78 -4.84 46.40
C PHE A 39 18.40 -6.24 46.38
N SER A 40 19.67 -6.28 46.79
CA SER A 40 20.43 -7.49 47.10
C SER A 40 19.85 -8.20 48.33
N LEU A 41 19.63 -9.51 48.23
CA LEU A 41 19.88 -10.45 49.33
C LEU A 41 20.31 -11.81 48.76
N CYS A 42 21.41 -12.33 49.30
CA CYS A 42 21.99 -13.64 49.03
C CYS A 42 20.98 -14.77 49.28
N GLY A 43 20.96 -15.74 48.35
CA GLY A 43 20.34 -17.05 48.56
C GLY A 43 20.84 -18.02 47.50
N CYS A 44 21.70 -18.95 47.89
CA CYS A 44 22.22 -20.01 47.03
C CYS A 44 21.07 -20.87 46.49
N ILE A 45 20.90 -20.91 45.16
CA ILE A 45 20.05 -21.90 44.49
C ILE A 45 20.87 -22.52 43.36
N SER A 46 20.93 -23.85 43.40
CA SER A 46 21.61 -24.75 42.48
C SER A 46 21.12 -24.54 41.04
N VAL A 47 22.06 -24.29 40.12
CA VAL A 47 21.81 -24.16 38.68
C VAL A 47 21.66 -25.56 38.07
N PRO A 48 20.52 -25.93 37.46
CA PRO A 48 20.46 -27.06 36.55
C PRO A 48 21.07 -26.65 35.21
N SER A 49 21.84 -27.54 34.59
CA SER A 49 22.45 -27.32 33.28
C SER A 49 21.40 -26.95 32.21
N PRO A 50 21.71 -26.04 31.25
CA PRO A 50 20.82 -25.79 30.14
C PRO A 50 20.84 -27.02 29.23
N GLN A 51 19.73 -27.76 29.19
CA GLN A 51 19.47 -28.65 28.08
C GLN A 51 19.31 -27.81 26.83
N THR A 52 20.19 -28.02 25.86
CA THR A 52 20.11 -27.51 24.51
C THR A 52 18.83 -28.05 23.85
N GLN A 53 17.72 -27.33 23.97
CA GLN A 53 16.56 -27.56 23.10
C GLN A 53 16.86 -26.93 21.74
N GLN A 54 17.19 -27.79 20.78
CA GLN A 54 17.30 -27.47 19.37
C GLN A 54 15.98 -26.87 18.86
N GLY A 55 15.96 -25.54 18.67
CA GLY A 55 14.90 -24.81 17.97
C GLY A 55 14.94 -24.99 16.45
N ALA A 56 14.91 -26.23 15.95
CA ALA A 56 14.92 -26.53 14.51
C ALA A 56 13.51 -26.68 13.91
N GLY A 57 12.46 -26.79 14.73
CA GLY A 57 11.09 -27.12 14.29
C GLY A 57 10.15 -25.93 13.97
N HIS A 58 10.57 -24.67 14.16
CA HIS A 58 9.69 -23.50 13.95
C HIS A 58 9.98 -22.70 12.67
N ARG A 59 11.23 -22.68 12.18
CA ARG A 59 11.54 -21.93 10.95
C ARG A 59 10.95 -22.58 9.69
N HIS A 60 10.85 -23.91 9.65
CA HIS A 60 10.35 -24.62 8.47
C HIS A 60 8.83 -24.48 8.24
N ASN A 61 8.04 -24.27 9.30
CA ASN A 61 6.59 -24.04 9.18
C ASN A 61 6.24 -22.58 8.89
N ALA A 62 7.06 -21.63 9.38
CA ALA A 62 6.86 -20.20 9.15
C ALA A 62 7.07 -19.81 7.68
N SER A 63 8.09 -20.37 7.02
CA SER A 63 8.30 -20.15 5.57
C SER A 63 7.10 -20.66 4.78
N GLY A 64 6.70 -21.92 4.97
CA GLY A 64 5.57 -22.49 4.22
C GLY A 64 4.25 -21.71 4.36
N SER A 65 4.00 -21.11 5.53
CA SER A 65 2.84 -20.22 5.74
C SER A 65 2.98 -18.87 5.02
N ARG A 66 4.20 -18.33 4.93
CA ARG A 66 4.52 -17.08 4.22
C ARG A 66 4.34 -17.24 2.72
N GLU A 67 4.93 -18.28 2.12
CA GLU A 67 4.81 -18.55 0.70
C GLU A 67 3.36 -18.83 0.29
N ALA A 68 2.62 -19.58 1.11
CA ALA A 68 1.20 -19.81 0.88
C ALA A 68 0.37 -18.51 0.88
N ALA A 69 0.64 -17.60 1.83
CA ALA A 69 -0.04 -16.31 1.90
C ALA A 69 0.26 -15.43 0.68
N LEU A 70 1.51 -15.39 0.22
CA LEU A 70 1.90 -14.66 -0.99
C LEU A 70 1.26 -15.23 -2.26
N SER A 71 1.14 -16.56 -2.37
CA SER A 71 0.47 -17.20 -3.50
C SER A 71 -1.01 -16.84 -3.60
N GLN A 72 -1.70 -16.65 -2.46
CA GLN A 72 -3.12 -16.28 -2.46
C GLN A 72 -3.36 -14.90 -3.08
N ILE A 73 -2.42 -13.96 -2.95
CA ILE A 73 -2.51 -12.63 -3.57
C ILE A 73 -2.65 -12.73 -5.08
N ASN A 74 -1.83 -13.60 -5.71
CA ASN A 74 -1.80 -13.74 -7.17
C ASN A 74 -3.05 -14.42 -7.72
N GLN A 75 -3.82 -15.10 -6.86
CA GLN A 75 -5.05 -15.80 -7.22
C GLN A 75 -6.30 -15.00 -6.85
N ALA A 76 -6.14 -13.86 -6.18
CA ALA A 76 -7.28 -13.04 -5.78
C ALA A 76 -7.88 -12.32 -7.00
N THR A 77 -9.13 -12.62 -7.29
CA THR A 77 -9.90 -12.08 -8.44
C THR A 77 -11.22 -11.43 -8.01
N ASP A 78 -11.64 -11.65 -6.76
CA ASP A 78 -12.84 -11.07 -6.17
C ASP A 78 -12.60 -10.53 -4.74
N ALA A 79 -13.63 -9.87 -4.20
CA ALA A 79 -13.57 -9.24 -2.88
C ALA A 79 -13.36 -10.23 -1.73
N GLU A 80 -13.91 -11.44 -1.82
CA GLU A 80 -13.75 -12.45 -0.77
C GLU A 80 -12.32 -12.98 -0.77
N GLN A 81 -11.75 -13.26 -1.94
CA GLN A 81 -10.38 -13.72 -2.08
C GLN A 81 -9.37 -12.66 -1.64
N VAL A 82 -9.63 -11.37 -1.92
CA VAL A 82 -8.80 -10.27 -1.38
C VAL A 82 -8.85 -10.22 0.14
N ASP A 83 -10.03 -10.41 0.76
CA ASP A 83 -10.15 -10.46 2.21
C ASP A 83 -9.42 -11.68 2.81
N GLN A 84 -9.49 -12.83 2.15
CA GLN A 84 -8.74 -14.03 2.55
C GLN A 84 -7.22 -13.80 2.46
N ALA A 85 -6.74 -13.17 1.39
CA ALA A 85 -5.33 -12.84 1.22
C ALA A 85 -4.85 -11.84 2.29
N ILE A 86 -5.64 -10.81 2.60
CA ILE A 86 -5.38 -9.89 3.71
C ILE A 86 -5.26 -10.65 5.03
N GLU A 87 -6.22 -11.53 5.34
CA GLU A 87 -6.18 -12.32 6.58
C GLU A 87 -4.97 -13.26 6.65
N ALA A 88 -4.53 -13.82 5.53
CA ALA A 88 -3.36 -14.69 5.48
C ALA A 88 -2.06 -13.91 5.74
N LEU A 89 -1.90 -12.74 5.11
CA LEU A 89 -0.73 -11.88 5.36
C LEU A 89 -0.72 -11.33 6.78
N GLU A 90 -1.87 -10.95 7.33
CA GLU A 90 -1.96 -10.51 8.74
C GLU A 90 -1.49 -11.60 9.71
N LYS A 91 -1.80 -12.88 9.44
CA LYS A 91 -1.30 -14.01 10.25
C LYS A 91 0.21 -14.21 10.13
N VAL A 92 0.80 -13.96 8.96
CA VAL A 92 2.26 -13.97 8.80
C VAL A 92 2.88 -12.89 9.69
N LEU A 93 2.29 -11.69 9.73
CA LEU A 93 2.76 -10.60 10.57
C LEU A 93 2.56 -10.83 12.09
N GLU A 94 1.70 -11.77 12.50
CA GLU A 94 1.63 -12.20 13.90
C GLU A 94 2.90 -12.96 14.33
N GLN A 95 3.66 -13.52 13.37
CA GLN A 95 4.90 -14.27 13.62
C GLN A 95 6.15 -13.42 13.39
N ASP A 96 6.15 -12.61 12.33
CA ASP A 96 7.20 -11.65 12.01
C ASP A 96 6.59 -10.29 11.67
N THR A 97 6.59 -9.39 12.65
CA THR A 97 6.02 -8.05 12.51
C THR A 97 6.82 -7.11 11.59
N THR A 98 8.00 -7.55 11.13
CA THR A 98 8.97 -6.72 10.39
C THR A 98 9.23 -7.20 8.97
N ASP A 99 8.48 -8.19 8.47
CA ASP A 99 8.60 -8.67 7.09
C ASP A 99 8.17 -7.58 6.09
N LEU A 100 9.18 -6.92 5.52
CA LEU A 100 9.02 -5.76 4.64
C LEU A 100 8.15 -6.06 3.42
N GLU A 101 8.33 -7.24 2.80
CA GLU A 101 7.56 -7.62 1.61
C GLU A 101 6.09 -7.82 1.97
N ILE A 102 5.83 -8.55 3.06
CA ILE A 102 4.46 -8.81 3.52
C ILE A 102 3.76 -7.50 3.88
N LEU A 103 4.43 -6.58 4.55
CA LEU A 103 3.90 -5.25 4.88
C LEU A 103 3.53 -4.45 3.62
N ALA A 104 4.42 -4.40 2.62
CA ALA A 104 4.16 -3.70 1.37
C ALA A 104 3.02 -4.34 0.55
N ARG A 105 2.98 -5.67 0.49
CA ARG A 105 1.90 -6.43 -0.19
C ARG A 105 0.55 -6.23 0.49
N LEU A 106 0.53 -6.29 1.82
CA LEU A 106 -0.67 -6.06 2.62
C LEU A 106 -1.20 -4.64 2.43
N SER A 107 -0.30 -3.64 2.39
CA SER A 107 -0.68 -2.27 2.06
C SER A 107 -1.34 -2.16 0.69
N ASN A 108 -0.74 -2.74 -0.35
CA ASN A 108 -1.30 -2.73 -1.70
C ASN A 108 -2.71 -3.36 -1.76
N LEU A 109 -2.94 -4.47 -1.04
CA LEU A 109 -4.29 -5.07 -0.93
C LEU A 109 -5.29 -4.16 -0.23
N TYR A 110 -4.87 -3.42 0.79
CA TYR A 110 -5.74 -2.43 1.44
C TYR A 110 -6.07 -1.24 0.53
N ILE A 111 -5.13 -0.77 -0.28
CA ILE A 111 -5.40 0.23 -1.33
C ILE A 111 -6.43 -0.34 -2.30
N PHE A 112 -6.19 -1.54 -2.81
CA PHE A 112 -7.06 -2.20 -3.77
C PHE A 112 -8.48 -2.40 -3.22
N LYS A 113 -8.61 -2.91 -1.99
CA LYS A 113 -9.90 -3.07 -1.32
C LYS A 113 -10.67 -1.76 -1.24
N GLY A 114 -9.99 -0.66 -0.89
CA GLY A 114 -10.59 0.67 -0.87
C GLY A 114 -11.05 1.13 -2.25
N ALA A 115 -10.22 0.95 -3.28
CA ALA A 115 -10.50 1.41 -4.64
C ALA A 115 -11.62 0.60 -5.31
N ALA A 116 -11.54 -0.72 -5.25
CA ALA A 116 -12.36 -1.64 -6.04
C ALA A 116 -13.66 -2.09 -5.35
N TYR A 117 -13.67 -2.26 -4.02
CA TYR A 117 -14.77 -2.96 -3.35
C TYR A 117 -15.51 -2.16 -2.29
N GLU A 118 -14.88 -1.14 -1.70
CA GLU A 118 -15.54 -0.33 -0.68
C GLU A 118 -16.39 0.78 -1.29
N THR A 119 -17.67 0.81 -0.95
CA THR A 119 -18.65 1.72 -1.55
C THR A 119 -18.88 3.01 -0.77
N SER A 120 -18.54 3.05 0.53
CA SER A 120 -18.73 4.25 1.34
C SER A 120 -17.41 4.93 1.67
N VAL A 121 -17.42 6.27 1.66
CA VAL A 121 -16.25 7.12 1.98
C VAL A 121 -15.60 6.71 3.30
N ARG A 122 -16.41 6.38 4.32
CA ARG A 122 -15.90 5.93 5.63
C ARG A 122 -15.06 4.66 5.51
N LYS A 123 -15.50 3.68 4.72
CA LYS A 123 -14.80 2.40 4.57
C LYS A 123 -13.60 2.53 3.65
N LYS A 124 -13.71 3.27 2.54
CA LYS A 124 -12.58 3.66 1.68
C LYS A 124 -11.46 4.29 2.51
N LYS A 125 -11.80 5.31 3.30
CA LYS A 125 -10.84 5.97 4.21
C LYS A 125 -10.20 4.99 5.19
N ALA A 126 -10.97 4.08 5.79
CA ALA A 126 -10.42 3.09 6.72
C ALA A 126 -9.40 2.16 6.03
N ALA A 127 -9.66 1.76 4.79
CA ALA A 127 -8.75 0.95 4.01
C ALA A 127 -7.46 1.72 3.65
N TYR A 128 -7.58 2.96 3.16
CA TYR A 128 -6.41 3.78 2.82
C TYR A 128 -5.55 4.15 4.04
N VAL A 129 -6.17 4.44 5.19
CA VAL A 129 -5.43 4.66 6.44
C VAL A 129 -4.67 3.41 6.87
N LYS A 130 -5.25 2.21 6.71
CA LYS A 130 -4.52 0.96 6.98
C LYS A 130 -3.34 0.79 6.03
N ALA A 131 -3.51 1.08 4.73
CA ALA A 131 -2.41 1.02 3.76
C ALA A 131 -1.27 1.99 4.13
N LEU A 132 -1.58 3.24 4.47
CA LEU A 132 -0.59 4.21 4.95
C LEU A 132 0.16 3.67 6.17
N HIS A 133 -0.56 3.11 7.14
CA HIS A 133 0.02 2.56 8.36
C HIS A 133 0.98 1.40 8.08
N PHE A 134 0.61 0.42 7.25
CA PHE A 134 1.49 -0.70 6.92
C PHE A 134 2.72 -0.26 6.13
N ASN A 135 2.60 0.73 5.24
CA ASN A 135 3.76 1.31 4.57
C ASN A 135 4.69 2.06 5.54
N GLU A 136 4.15 2.76 6.53
CA GLU A 136 4.96 3.39 7.57
C GLU A 136 5.69 2.35 8.42
N ILE A 137 5.01 1.27 8.81
CA ILE A 137 5.66 0.15 9.50
C ILE A 137 6.77 -0.47 8.65
N ALA A 138 6.51 -0.68 7.36
CA ALA A 138 7.52 -1.13 6.39
C ALA A 138 8.73 -0.19 6.37
N MET A 139 8.55 1.12 6.25
CA MET A 139 9.67 2.07 6.28
C MET A 139 10.41 2.08 7.63
N MET A 140 9.70 1.86 8.74
CA MET A 140 10.29 1.76 10.09
C MET A 140 11.16 0.52 10.31
N THR A 141 11.19 -0.44 9.38
CA THR A 141 12.17 -1.54 9.47
C THR A 141 13.60 -1.06 9.16
N SER A 142 13.77 0.11 8.53
CA SER A 142 15.06 0.81 8.44
C SER A 142 15.43 1.42 9.80
N PRO A 143 16.60 1.09 10.38
CA PRO A 143 17.09 1.73 11.59
C PRO A 143 17.31 3.24 11.43
N GLU A 144 17.77 3.69 10.27
CA GLU A 144 18.01 5.11 9.95
C GLU A 144 16.69 5.88 9.94
N PHE A 145 15.70 5.37 9.22
CA PHE A 145 14.38 6.00 9.14
C PHE A 145 13.71 6.04 10.51
N ARG A 146 13.79 4.94 11.25
CA ARG A 146 13.31 4.87 12.63
C ARG A 146 13.93 5.95 13.52
N ARG A 147 15.26 6.11 13.48
CA ARG A 147 15.96 7.16 14.23
C ARG A 147 15.46 8.56 13.87
N GLU A 148 15.18 8.82 12.59
CA GLU A 148 14.66 10.11 12.14
C GLU A 148 13.24 10.39 12.66
N ILE A 149 12.37 9.38 12.66
CA ILE A 149 11.02 9.48 13.23
C ILE A 149 11.07 9.66 14.75
N GLU A 150 11.92 8.92 15.46
CA GLU A 150 12.14 9.06 16.91
C GLU A 150 12.72 10.43 17.29
N ALA A 151 13.53 11.03 16.40
CA ALA A 151 13.99 12.41 16.52
C ALA A 151 12.90 13.46 16.24
N GLY A 152 11.67 13.03 15.92
CA GLY A 152 10.51 13.88 15.74
C GLY A 152 10.27 14.34 14.30
N LYS A 153 11.07 13.89 13.32
CA LYS A 153 10.78 14.16 11.91
C LYS A 153 9.46 13.51 11.50
N LYS A 154 8.83 14.07 10.48
CA LYS A 154 7.62 13.50 9.88
C LYS A 154 8.02 12.51 8.80
N THR A 155 7.12 11.56 8.51
CA THR A 155 7.31 10.53 7.47
C THR A 155 7.93 11.09 6.20
N TRP A 156 7.34 12.16 5.65
CA TRP A 156 7.77 12.79 4.39
C TRP A 156 9.15 13.46 4.46
N ASP A 157 9.62 13.89 5.63
CA ASP A 157 10.96 14.46 5.80
C ASP A 157 12.01 13.35 6.06
N ALA A 158 11.59 12.26 6.72
CA ALA A 158 12.46 11.15 7.11
C ALA A 158 12.81 10.22 5.95
N VAL A 159 12.02 10.16 4.87
CA VAL A 159 12.25 9.24 3.74
C VAL A 159 13.60 9.44 3.04
N ALA A 160 14.27 10.59 3.22
CA ALA A 160 15.57 10.88 2.61
C ALA A 160 16.65 9.82 2.90
N VAL A 161 16.54 9.10 4.02
CA VAL A 161 17.49 8.04 4.42
C VAL A 161 17.15 6.66 3.87
N LEU A 162 15.95 6.46 3.31
CA LEU A 162 15.52 5.17 2.77
C LEU A 162 16.15 4.92 1.41
N ASP A 163 16.54 3.67 1.13
CA ASP A 163 17.06 3.24 -0.16
C ASP A 163 16.01 2.52 -1.02
N GLU A 164 16.46 1.94 -2.15
CA GLU A 164 15.64 1.25 -3.13
C GLU A 164 14.86 0.05 -2.56
N THR A 165 15.32 -0.54 -1.45
CA THR A 165 14.62 -1.64 -0.77
C THR A 165 13.21 -1.24 -0.35
N TYR A 166 13.02 0.04 -0.02
CA TYR A 166 11.76 0.61 0.46
C TYR A 166 10.91 1.24 -0.65
N LEU A 167 11.30 1.09 -1.93
CA LEU A 167 10.53 1.60 -3.07
C LEU A 167 9.06 1.18 -3.03
N PRO A 168 8.70 -0.10 -2.80
CA PRO A 168 7.29 -0.49 -2.73
C PRO A 168 6.53 0.26 -1.62
N ALA A 169 7.13 0.39 -0.44
CA ALA A 169 6.49 1.04 0.71
C ALA A 169 6.26 2.54 0.44
N MET A 170 7.28 3.26 -0.07
CA MET A 170 7.13 4.67 -0.42
C MET A 170 6.10 4.88 -1.53
N SER A 171 6.14 4.05 -2.58
CA SER A 171 5.24 4.15 -3.74
C SER A 171 3.78 3.90 -3.35
N PHE A 172 3.53 2.85 -2.58
CA PHE A 172 2.18 2.55 -2.09
C PHE A 172 1.72 3.55 -1.03
N TRP A 173 2.62 4.16 -0.25
CA TRP A 173 2.24 5.22 0.69
C TRP A 173 1.70 6.44 -0.05
N VAL A 174 2.40 6.88 -1.11
CA VAL A 174 1.94 7.98 -1.98
C VAL A 174 0.61 7.62 -2.64
N THR A 175 0.49 6.40 -3.17
CA THR A 175 -0.73 5.92 -3.81
C THR A 175 -1.93 5.95 -2.84
N ALA A 176 -1.77 5.40 -1.63
CA ALA A 176 -2.82 5.42 -0.61
C ALA A 176 -3.23 6.85 -0.22
N LEU A 177 -2.27 7.77 -0.11
CA LEU A 177 -2.55 9.18 0.20
C LEU A 177 -3.34 9.84 -0.94
N PHE A 178 -2.97 9.60 -2.20
CA PHE A 178 -3.67 10.16 -3.36
C PHE A 178 -5.09 9.63 -3.47
N TYR A 179 -5.31 8.32 -3.30
CA TYR A 179 -6.66 7.75 -3.24
C TYR A 179 -7.48 8.34 -2.09
N GLN A 180 -6.89 8.49 -0.90
CA GLN A 180 -7.58 9.12 0.23
C GLN A 180 -7.92 10.59 -0.06
N PHE A 181 -7.00 11.34 -0.67
CA PHE A 181 -7.24 12.72 -1.06
C PHE A 181 -8.36 12.82 -2.10
N ASP A 182 -8.34 11.96 -3.12
CA ASP A 182 -9.28 12.05 -4.22
C ASP A 182 -10.68 11.57 -3.87
N GLU A 183 -10.80 10.41 -3.21
CA GLU A 183 -12.08 9.73 -2.99
C GLU A 183 -12.72 10.02 -1.63
N CYS A 184 -11.92 10.46 -0.64
CA CYS A 184 -12.44 10.66 0.72
C CYS A 184 -12.62 12.13 1.10
N LEU A 185 -12.04 13.06 0.35
CA LEU A 185 -12.27 14.49 0.52
C LEU A 185 -13.26 14.98 -0.53
N ASN A 186 -14.30 15.69 -0.09
CA ASN A 186 -15.21 16.36 -0.99
C ASN A 186 -14.55 17.61 -1.62
N LYS A 187 -15.20 18.18 -2.64
CA LYS A 187 -14.68 19.34 -3.39
C LYS A 187 -14.41 20.56 -2.51
N THR A 188 -15.10 20.72 -1.38
CA THR A 188 -14.89 21.84 -0.44
C THR A 188 -13.67 21.64 0.45
N LEU A 189 -13.34 20.40 0.83
CA LEU A 189 -12.19 20.10 1.69
C LEU A 189 -10.87 20.00 0.92
N LYS A 190 -10.88 19.62 -0.37
CA LYS A 190 -9.65 19.45 -1.17
C LYS A 190 -8.74 20.70 -1.16
N PRO A 191 -9.22 21.94 -1.38
CA PRO A 191 -8.37 23.13 -1.37
C PRO A 191 -7.63 23.36 -0.04
N PHE A 192 -8.28 23.08 1.09
CA PHE A 192 -7.66 23.26 2.42
C PHE A 192 -6.64 22.17 2.78
N ASN A 193 -6.63 21.05 2.03
CA ASN A 193 -5.79 19.89 2.26
C ASN A 193 -4.72 19.68 1.18
N LEU A 194 -4.49 20.65 0.28
CA LEU A 194 -3.42 20.59 -0.74
C LEU A 194 -2.03 20.36 -0.15
N ARG A 195 -1.83 20.73 1.13
CA ARG A 195 -0.59 20.45 1.86
C ARG A 195 -0.28 18.94 1.96
N TRP A 196 -1.29 18.06 1.91
CA TRP A 196 -1.08 16.61 1.92
C TRP A 196 -0.40 16.16 0.63
N VAL A 197 -0.81 16.72 -0.51
CA VAL A 197 -0.24 16.41 -1.83
C VAL A 197 1.21 16.86 -1.91
N ARG A 198 1.55 18.03 -1.35
CA ARG A 198 2.96 18.49 -1.26
C ARG A 198 3.83 17.58 -0.39
N ARG A 199 3.29 17.04 0.70
CA ARG A 199 4.01 16.07 1.55
C ARG A 199 4.23 14.75 0.82
N ALA A 200 3.24 14.30 0.05
CA ALA A 200 3.37 13.12 -0.78
C ALA A 200 4.39 13.30 -1.90
N GLU A 201 4.55 14.52 -2.42
CA GLU A 201 5.57 14.82 -3.43
C GLU A 201 6.99 14.62 -2.92
N GLN A 202 7.30 14.89 -1.64
CA GLN A 202 8.62 14.59 -1.08
C GLN A 202 8.91 13.07 -1.05
N VAL A 203 7.92 12.26 -0.67
CA VAL A 203 8.02 10.80 -0.69
C VAL A 203 8.14 10.27 -2.11
N LEU A 204 7.33 10.81 -3.02
CA LEU A 204 7.36 10.49 -4.44
C LEU A 204 8.71 10.85 -5.07
N ALA A 205 9.26 12.02 -4.76
CA ALA A 205 10.56 12.47 -5.26
C ALA A 205 11.68 11.56 -4.80
N ARG A 206 11.66 11.12 -3.53
CA ARG A 206 12.62 10.14 -3.04
C ARG A 206 12.51 8.81 -3.78
N ALA A 207 11.31 8.26 -3.89
CA ALA A 207 11.09 7.00 -4.62
C ALA A 207 11.53 7.13 -6.08
N TYR A 208 11.21 8.24 -6.73
CA TYR A 208 11.57 8.48 -8.12
C TYR A 208 13.07 8.59 -8.34
N ALA A 209 13.79 9.25 -7.42
CA ALA A 209 15.24 9.34 -7.48
C ALA A 209 15.94 7.96 -7.32
N LEU A 210 15.29 7.02 -6.64
CA LEU A 210 15.82 5.67 -6.41
C LEU A 210 15.49 4.70 -7.54
N GLY A 211 14.31 4.81 -8.16
CA GLY A 211 13.87 3.85 -9.18
C GLY A 211 12.70 4.36 -9.99
N PRO A 212 12.92 5.30 -10.94
CA PRO A 212 11.84 5.97 -11.67
C PRO A 212 10.98 5.00 -12.51
N ASP A 213 11.58 3.91 -12.98
CA ASP A 213 10.95 2.91 -13.85
C ASP A 213 10.32 1.74 -13.05
N TRP A 214 10.42 1.77 -11.72
CA TRP A 214 9.89 0.72 -10.85
C TRP A 214 8.39 0.49 -11.08
N GLY A 215 7.97 -0.78 -10.98
CA GLY A 215 6.57 -1.16 -11.16
C GLY A 215 6.04 -0.89 -12.57
N GLY A 216 6.88 -0.99 -13.60
CA GLY A 216 6.49 -0.73 -14.98
C GLY A 216 6.14 0.73 -15.25
N GLY A 217 6.84 1.65 -14.58
CA GLY A 217 6.58 3.09 -14.70
C GLY A 217 5.48 3.62 -13.79
N GLN A 218 5.15 2.92 -12.69
CA GLN A 218 4.15 3.36 -11.70
C GLN A 218 4.48 4.76 -11.13
N LEU A 219 5.76 5.09 -10.96
CA LEU A 219 6.15 6.41 -10.46
C LEU A 219 5.98 7.51 -11.51
N HIS A 220 6.24 7.23 -12.79
CA HIS A 220 5.89 8.15 -13.88
C HIS A 220 4.39 8.38 -13.92
N PHE A 221 3.58 7.31 -13.83
CA PHE A 221 2.12 7.40 -13.75
C PHE A 221 1.66 8.27 -12.57
N THR A 222 2.27 8.09 -11.40
CA THR A 222 1.93 8.85 -10.19
C THR A 222 2.29 10.33 -10.32
N TYR A 223 3.42 10.67 -10.95
CA TYR A 223 3.74 12.06 -11.31
C TYR A 223 2.77 12.65 -12.34
N GLY A 224 2.33 11.85 -13.31
CA GLY A 224 1.27 12.22 -14.25
C GLY A 224 0.04 12.72 -13.50
N ILE A 225 -0.43 11.98 -12.49
CA ILE A 225 -1.54 12.39 -11.61
C ILE A 225 -1.20 13.64 -10.79
N TYR A 226 -0.01 13.70 -10.17
CA TYR A 226 0.40 14.84 -9.34
C TYR A 226 0.29 16.17 -10.11
N TYR A 227 0.74 16.17 -11.37
CA TYR A 227 0.73 17.37 -12.19
C TYR A 227 -0.67 17.74 -12.74
N LEU A 228 -1.71 16.90 -12.58
CA LEU A 228 -3.11 17.25 -12.90
C LEU A 228 -3.76 18.19 -11.87
N MET A 229 -3.07 18.48 -10.76
CA MET A 229 -3.58 19.36 -9.71
C MET A 229 -3.75 20.81 -10.21
N PRO A 230 -4.42 21.71 -9.46
CA PRO A 230 -4.43 23.12 -9.81
C PRO A 230 -3.01 23.72 -9.80
N ALA A 231 -2.74 24.72 -10.64
CA ALA A 231 -1.42 25.36 -10.73
C ALA A 231 -0.90 25.88 -9.36
N ILE A 232 -1.79 26.45 -8.52
CA ILE A 232 -1.45 26.90 -7.16
C ILE A 232 -0.96 25.78 -6.22
N ALA A 233 -1.17 24.52 -6.60
CA ALA A 233 -0.78 23.33 -5.88
C ALA A 233 0.45 22.63 -6.51
N GLY A 234 1.03 23.19 -7.56
CA GLY A 234 2.16 22.59 -8.30
C GLY A 234 1.76 21.85 -9.58
N GLY A 235 0.49 21.97 -10.00
CA GLY A 235 0.02 21.35 -11.25
C GLY A 235 0.58 22.02 -12.50
N ASP A 236 0.77 21.20 -13.54
CA ASP A 236 1.43 21.55 -14.79
C ASP A 236 0.99 20.54 -15.87
N MET A 237 0.09 20.95 -16.76
CA MET A 237 -0.54 20.01 -17.71
C MET A 237 0.45 19.42 -18.71
N GLU A 238 1.45 20.19 -19.15
CA GLU A 238 2.49 19.70 -20.06
C GLU A 238 3.36 18.64 -19.39
N LYS A 239 3.73 18.86 -18.12
CA LYS A 239 4.42 17.81 -17.35
C LYS A 239 3.54 16.59 -17.14
N SER A 240 2.26 16.78 -16.83
CA SER A 240 1.32 15.67 -16.65
C SER A 240 1.32 14.76 -17.87
N GLU A 241 1.16 15.34 -19.06
CA GLU A 241 1.22 14.61 -20.34
C GLU A 241 2.53 13.84 -20.50
N ALA A 242 3.67 14.53 -20.38
CA ALA A 242 4.98 13.93 -20.54
C ALA A 242 5.22 12.76 -19.58
N TYR A 243 4.70 12.84 -18.35
CA TYR A 243 4.82 11.76 -17.37
C TYR A 243 3.88 10.57 -17.66
N PHE A 244 2.67 10.81 -18.17
CA PHE A 244 1.83 9.71 -18.64
C PHE A 244 2.42 9.02 -19.87
N GLU A 245 3.02 9.77 -20.80
CA GLU A 245 3.75 9.19 -21.93
C GLU A 245 4.95 8.35 -21.48
N LYS A 246 5.75 8.86 -20.53
CA LYS A 246 6.85 8.09 -19.91
C LYS A 246 6.35 6.81 -19.24
N ALA A 247 5.23 6.86 -18.54
CA ALA A 247 4.64 5.68 -17.92
C ALA A 247 4.30 4.61 -18.97
N VAL A 248 3.59 5.00 -20.04
CA VAL A 248 3.24 4.09 -21.14
C VAL A 248 4.49 3.57 -21.87
N ALA A 249 5.51 4.39 -22.08
CA ALA A 249 6.76 3.96 -22.70
C ALA A 249 7.57 2.99 -21.81
N CYS A 250 7.58 3.22 -20.50
CA CYS A 250 8.27 2.39 -19.53
C CYS A 250 7.60 1.02 -19.33
N GLY A 251 6.26 0.99 -19.35
CA GLY A 251 5.47 -0.22 -19.22
C GLY A 251 4.41 -0.29 -20.32
N PRO A 252 4.78 -0.64 -21.57
CA PRO A 252 3.86 -0.64 -22.70
C PRO A 252 2.72 -1.65 -22.56
N ASP A 253 3.00 -2.76 -21.88
CA ASP A 253 2.04 -3.85 -21.63
C ASP A 253 1.36 -3.74 -20.25
N TRP A 254 1.73 -2.76 -19.44
CA TRP A 254 1.10 -2.53 -18.13
C TRP A 254 -0.23 -1.79 -18.30
N LEU A 255 -1.35 -2.50 -18.09
CA LEU A 255 -2.71 -1.95 -18.25
C LEU A 255 -2.90 -0.65 -17.46
N LEU A 256 -2.32 -0.58 -16.26
CA LEU A 256 -2.38 0.57 -15.36
C LEU A 256 -2.04 1.89 -16.08
N ASN A 257 -1.02 1.90 -16.93
CA ASN A 257 -0.49 3.14 -17.51
C ASN A 257 -1.49 3.76 -18.51
N ARG A 258 -2.06 2.94 -19.40
CA ARG A 258 -3.06 3.39 -20.39
C ARG A 258 -4.43 3.61 -19.75
N TRP A 259 -4.86 2.73 -18.86
CA TRP A 259 -6.09 2.92 -18.07
C TRP A 259 -6.02 4.26 -17.30
N GLY A 260 -4.90 4.50 -16.63
CA GLY A 260 -4.66 5.69 -15.83
C GLY A 260 -4.65 6.97 -16.67
N ARG A 261 -3.94 6.97 -17.80
CA ARG A 261 -3.95 8.11 -18.73
C ARG A 261 -5.36 8.42 -19.24
N ALA A 262 -6.12 7.41 -19.63
CA ALA A 262 -7.49 7.60 -20.08
C ALA A 262 -8.42 8.14 -18.98
N ARG A 263 -8.34 7.56 -17.78
CA ARG A 263 -9.18 7.95 -16.64
C ARG A 263 -8.88 9.36 -16.15
N TYR A 264 -7.60 9.71 -16.01
CA TYR A 264 -7.20 10.92 -15.31
C TYR A 264 -6.81 12.08 -16.24
N TYR A 265 -6.03 11.82 -17.28
CA TYR A 265 -5.50 12.87 -18.15
C TYR A 265 -6.53 13.29 -19.21
N TYR A 266 -6.99 12.35 -20.04
CA TYR A 266 -7.92 12.68 -21.12
C TYR A 266 -9.29 13.14 -20.60
N GLY A 267 -9.71 12.67 -19.43
CA GLY A 267 -10.89 13.21 -18.75
C GLY A 267 -10.78 14.70 -18.41
N LYS A 268 -9.56 15.25 -18.26
CA LYS A 268 -9.31 16.68 -18.04
C LYS A 268 -9.09 17.47 -19.31
N THR A 269 -8.40 16.91 -20.30
CA THR A 269 -8.12 17.60 -21.58
C THR A 269 -9.31 17.54 -22.55
N GLY A 270 -10.22 16.59 -22.36
CA GLY A 270 -11.39 16.41 -23.22
C GLY A 270 -11.11 15.59 -24.48
N ASP A 271 -9.94 14.96 -24.61
CA ASP A 271 -9.61 14.10 -25.75
C ASP A 271 -10.30 12.73 -25.65
N ARG A 272 -11.57 12.70 -26.05
CA ARG A 272 -12.41 11.51 -26.01
C ARG A 272 -11.89 10.40 -26.93
N ALA A 273 -11.35 10.75 -28.09
CA ALA A 273 -10.88 9.77 -29.06
C ALA A 273 -9.65 9.01 -28.52
N ALA A 274 -8.68 9.74 -27.95
CA ALA A 274 -7.52 9.12 -27.31
C ALA A 274 -7.90 8.31 -26.07
N ALA A 275 -8.86 8.81 -25.27
CA ALA A 275 -9.41 8.04 -24.14
C ALA A 275 -10.03 6.72 -24.60
N MET A 276 -10.88 6.74 -25.62
CA MET A 276 -11.49 5.53 -26.15
C MET A 276 -10.44 4.53 -26.66
N ALA A 277 -9.42 5.01 -27.37
CA ALA A 277 -8.35 4.15 -27.89
C ALA A 277 -7.58 3.44 -26.77
N ASP A 278 -7.17 4.17 -25.72
CA ASP A 278 -6.47 3.57 -24.58
C ASP A 278 -7.36 2.58 -23.81
N LEU A 279 -8.64 2.91 -23.58
CA LEU A 279 -9.57 2.02 -22.87
C LEU A 279 -9.89 0.76 -23.67
N GLN A 280 -10.08 0.87 -24.98
CA GLN A 280 -10.27 -0.29 -25.86
C GLN A 280 -9.03 -1.18 -25.88
N TRP A 281 -7.84 -0.58 -25.91
CA TRP A 281 -6.59 -1.34 -25.80
C TRP A 281 -6.55 -2.12 -24.47
N VAL A 282 -6.91 -1.50 -23.33
CA VAL A 282 -6.93 -2.16 -22.01
C VAL A 282 -7.89 -3.36 -22.01
N LEU A 283 -9.07 -3.23 -22.63
CA LEU A 283 -10.04 -4.31 -22.73
C LEU A 283 -9.61 -5.46 -23.65
N ALA A 284 -8.73 -5.21 -24.60
CA ALA A 284 -8.24 -6.22 -25.53
C ALA A 284 -7.14 -7.12 -24.95
N GLN A 285 -6.56 -6.75 -23.80
CA GLN A 285 -5.46 -7.52 -23.18
C GLN A 285 -5.97 -8.72 -22.37
N ASP A 286 -5.14 -9.75 -22.25
CA ASP A 286 -5.34 -10.82 -21.26
C ASP A 286 -4.84 -10.35 -19.88
N ALA A 287 -5.76 -10.09 -18.96
CA ALA A 287 -5.44 -9.60 -17.62
C ALA A 287 -4.58 -10.57 -16.79
N ALA A 288 -4.63 -11.87 -17.07
CA ALA A 288 -3.86 -12.89 -16.38
C ALA A 288 -2.41 -12.99 -16.90
N GLN A 289 -2.17 -12.57 -18.14
CA GLN A 289 -0.82 -12.56 -18.76
C GLN A 289 -0.16 -11.19 -18.72
N ALA A 290 -0.95 -10.12 -18.55
CA ALA A 290 -0.42 -8.78 -18.45
C ALA A 290 0.45 -8.61 -17.19
N PRO A 291 1.53 -7.81 -17.25
CA PRO A 291 2.36 -7.49 -16.09
C PRO A 291 1.57 -6.86 -14.93
N GLY A 292 2.12 -7.00 -13.72
CA GLY A 292 1.53 -6.47 -12.49
C GLY A 292 0.55 -7.43 -11.81
N PRO A 293 -0.06 -7.01 -10.68
CA PRO A 293 -0.98 -7.88 -9.96
C PRO A 293 -2.29 -8.10 -10.72
N VAL A 294 -2.70 -9.36 -10.90
CA VAL A 294 -3.90 -9.74 -11.66
C VAL A 294 -5.14 -9.00 -11.18
N PHE A 295 -5.31 -8.81 -9.87
CA PHE A 295 -6.45 -8.07 -9.32
C PHE A 295 -6.51 -6.60 -9.79
N TRP A 296 -5.36 -5.93 -9.96
CA TRP A 296 -5.31 -4.58 -10.51
C TRP A 296 -5.62 -4.58 -12.01
N ASN A 297 -5.16 -5.58 -12.76
CA ASN A 297 -5.45 -5.72 -14.19
C ASN A 297 -6.96 -5.92 -14.42
N LEU A 298 -7.59 -6.81 -13.65
CA LEU A 298 -9.03 -7.04 -13.68
C LEU A 298 -9.82 -5.78 -13.32
N TYR A 299 -9.37 -5.02 -12.33
CA TYR A 299 -9.97 -3.74 -11.97
C TYR A 299 -9.85 -2.71 -13.08
N CYS A 300 -8.66 -2.55 -13.68
CA CYS A 300 -8.46 -1.62 -14.81
C CYS A 300 -9.41 -1.95 -15.97
N GLN A 301 -9.62 -3.24 -16.27
CA GLN A 301 -10.58 -3.65 -17.29
C GLN A 301 -12.03 -3.38 -16.89
N SER A 302 -12.42 -3.69 -15.64
CA SER A 302 -13.76 -3.41 -15.15
C SER A 302 -14.09 -1.93 -15.25
N ASP A 303 -13.20 -1.08 -14.74
CA ASP A 303 -13.37 0.37 -14.75
C ASP A 303 -13.30 0.93 -16.19
N ALA A 304 -12.48 0.35 -17.07
CA ALA A 304 -12.45 0.74 -18.48
C ALA A 304 -13.78 0.53 -19.21
N ARG A 305 -14.51 -0.56 -18.91
CA ARG A 305 -15.87 -0.78 -19.47
C ARG A 305 -16.82 0.34 -19.03
N GLU A 306 -16.83 0.65 -17.74
CA GLU A 306 -17.67 1.73 -17.20
C GLU A 306 -17.31 3.11 -17.76
N LEU A 307 -16.03 3.37 -18.00
CA LEU A 307 -15.58 4.64 -18.60
C LEU A 307 -16.01 4.74 -20.07
N LEU A 308 -15.90 3.66 -20.85
CA LEU A 308 -16.35 3.65 -22.24
C LEU A 308 -17.86 3.88 -22.37
N GLU A 309 -18.67 3.27 -21.50
CA GLU A 309 -20.12 3.51 -21.46
C GLU A 309 -20.48 4.98 -21.22
N LYS A 310 -19.65 5.71 -20.46
CA LYS A 310 -19.85 7.16 -20.19
C LYS A 310 -19.35 8.05 -21.33
N LEU A 311 -18.52 7.53 -22.23
CA LEU A 311 -17.96 8.29 -23.36
C LEU A 311 -18.82 8.21 -24.62
N GLN A 312 -19.65 7.17 -24.73
CA GLN A 312 -20.69 6.99 -25.75
C GLN A 312 -21.84 8.00 -25.56
#